data_AF-A0A0C3DSC3-F1
#
_entry.id   AF-A0A0C3DSC3-F1
#
_cell.length_a   1.000
_cell.length_b   1.000
_cell.length_c   1.000
_cell.angle_alpha   90.00
_cell.angle_beta   90.00
_cell.angle_gamma   90.00
#
_symmetry.space_group_name_H-M   'P 1'
#
loop_
_entity.id
_entity.type
_entity.pdbx_description
1 polymer ?
#
loop_
_entity_poly.entity_id
_entity_poly.type
_entity_poly.pdbx_seq_one_letter_code
_entity_poly.pdbx_strand_id
1 'polypeptide(L)'
;IRIAGCYKIEEYIGSGSYNDVYGGKQTNVRKSVEVVIKIAKSNADTATLLCEYRVLQELGESCGIPKALWLGREGDFHIMVLKCLGPSLADRFRECGQRFSLDAVTLFAVQLLSCLQKIHSCHYIHCDIKLANILTGTRDSPGMIYLADFSIIKQYRHPNMHIHIPFRNNISLTGTPAFSSINSHGAELSQHDDIESLAYLLIYFLWGSLPWLGINSLDMVLQLKKEISIYDLCSGLPTGFKLILEHARALMFTQKPDYNLLQ
;
A
#
# COMPACT_ATOMS: atom_id res chain seq x y z
N ILE A 1 -5.33 17.33 23.74
CA ILE A 1 -5.66 18.24 22.62
C ILE A 1 -6.91 17.71 21.93
N ARG A 2 -7.86 18.57 21.53
CA ARG A 2 -9.05 18.19 20.75
C ARG A 2 -8.95 18.83 19.36
N ILE A 3 -9.14 18.02 18.32
CA ILE A 3 -9.17 18.41 16.91
C ILE A 3 -10.65 18.47 16.47
N ALA A 4 -11.01 19.50 15.70
CA ALA A 4 -12.36 19.76 15.20
C ALA A 4 -13.43 19.70 16.31
N GLY A 5 -13.06 20.07 17.55
CA GLY A 5 -13.92 20.00 18.73
C GLY A 5 -14.43 18.61 19.13
N CYS A 6 -14.06 17.53 18.43
CA CYS A 6 -14.67 16.21 18.62
C CYS A 6 -13.70 15.02 18.57
N TYR A 7 -12.45 15.19 18.13
CA TYR A 7 -11.44 14.12 18.14
C TYR A 7 -10.37 14.41 19.20
N LYS A 8 -10.21 13.51 20.16
CA LYS A 8 -9.20 13.63 21.22
C LYS A 8 -8.00 12.75 20.86
N ILE A 9 -6.81 13.36 20.81
CA ILE A 9 -5.53 12.64 20.71
C ILE A 9 -5.27 11.94 22.05
N GLU A 10 -4.86 10.67 22.01
CA GLU A 10 -4.57 9.87 23.21
C GLU A 10 -3.12 9.36 23.23
N GLU A 11 -2.67 8.66 22.20
CA GLU A 11 -1.36 8.01 22.18
C GLU A 11 -0.59 8.31 20.89
N TYR A 12 0.74 8.32 20.98
CA TYR A 12 1.60 8.39 19.81
C TYR A 12 1.84 6.97 19.29
N ILE A 13 1.53 6.73 18.03
CA ILE A 13 1.69 5.42 17.38
C ILE A 13 3.07 5.33 16.70
N GLY A 14 3.47 6.39 16.01
CA GLY A 14 4.73 6.39 15.28
C GLY A 14 4.90 7.56 14.32
N SER A 15 6.03 7.54 13.63
CA SER A 15 6.42 8.58 12.68
C SER A 15 6.55 7.97 11.29
N GLY A 16 5.82 8.50 10.30
CA GLY A 16 6.03 8.22 8.89
C GLY A 16 7.02 9.22 8.27
N SER A 17 7.29 9.07 6.97
CA SER A 17 8.18 9.99 6.24
C SER A 17 7.67 11.44 6.24
N TYR A 18 6.35 11.63 6.13
CA TYR A 18 5.72 12.95 5.92
C TYR A 18 4.83 13.39 7.10
N ASN A 19 4.46 12.48 7.99
CA ASN A 19 3.51 12.76 9.05
C ASN A 19 3.85 12.00 10.34
N ASP A 20 3.41 12.55 11.46
CA ASP A 20 3.33 11.84 12.73
C ASP A 20 1.93 11.25 12.90
N VAL A 21 1.87 10.04 13.46
CA VAL A 21 0.65 9.24 13.57
C VAL A 21 0.31 9.03 15.05
N TYR A 22 -0.94 9.35 15.40
CA TYR A 22 -1.47 9.23 16.75
C TYR A 22 -2.75 8.41 16.76
N GLY A 23 -2.95 7.67 17.85
CA GLY A 23 -4.22 7.07 18.21
C GLY A 23 -5.10 8.09 18.92
N GLY A 24 -6.40 8.02 18.68
CA GLY A 24 -7.35 8.91 19.30
C GLY A 24 -8.77 8.37 19.33
N LYS A 25 -9.67 9.19 19.86
CA LYS A 25 -11.10 8.86 19.99
C LYS A 25 -11.99 10.01 19.56
N GLN A 26 -13.07 9.70 18.85
CA GLN A 26 -14.16 10.64 18.65
C GLN A 26 -15.04 10.68 19.93
N THR A 27 -15.28 11.87 20.48
CA THR A 27 -15.90 12.05 21.82
C THR A 27 -17.33 12.58 21.79
N ASN A 28 -17.80 13.12 20.67
CA ASN A 28 -19.15 13.74 20.56
C ASN A 28 -20.21 12.78 20.01
N VAL A 29 -20.01 11.48 20.19
CA VAL A 29 -20.87 10.41 19.69
C VAL A 29 -21.29 9.50 20.84
N ARG A 30 -22.50 8.90 20.77
CA ARG A 30 -23.05 8.04 21.84
C ARG A 30 -22.12 6.90 22.25
N LYS A 31 -21.36 6.36 21.29
CA LYS A 31 -20.31 5.37 21.50
C LYS A 31 -19.02 5.94 20.96
N SER A 32 -17.99 6.01 21.80
CA SER A 32 -16.67 6.49 21.36
C SER A 32 -16.14 5.60 20.23
N VAL A 33 -15.65 6.24 19.17
CA VAL A 33 -15.09 5.57 17.99
C VAL A 33 -13.59 5.82 17.97
N GLU A 34 -12.81 4.76 17.89
CA GLU A 34 -11.35 4.85 17.73
C GLU A 34 -10.99 5.40 16.35
N VAL A 35 -10.01 6.29 16.33
CA VAL A 35 -9.52 6.95 15.12
C VAL A 35 -8.00 6.98 15.09
N VAL A 36 -7.46 7.09 13.88
CA VAL A 36 -6.04 7.37 13.63
C VAL A 36 -5.93 8.83 13.16
N ILE A 37 -4.95 9.55 13.66
CA ILE A 37 -4.75 10.97 13.42
C ILE A 37 -3.36 11.15 12.83
N LYS A 38 -3.29 11.56 11.56
CA LYS A 38 -2.06 11.92 10.86
C LYS A 38 -1.87 13.43 10.91
N ILE A 39 -0.69 13.87 11.34
CA ILE A 39 -0.31 15.28 11.45
C ILE A 39 0.88 15.54 10.53
N ALA A 40 0.76 16.48 9.58
CA ALA A 40 1.86 16.84 8.69
C ALA A 40 3.02 17.48 9.48
N LYS A 41 4.26 17.07 9.17
CA LYS A 41 5.46 17.56 9.86
C LYS A 41 5.95 18.92 9.36
N SER A 42 5.65 19.26 8.11
CA SER A 42 6.06 20.51 7.47
C SER A 42 5.04 21.01 6.45
N ASN A 43 5.28 22.23 5.94
CA ASN A 43 4.48 22.78 4.85
C ASN A 43 4.60 21.95 3.56
N ALA A 44 5.77 21.37 3.28
CA ALA A 44 5.94 20.49 2.14
C ALA A 44 5.10 19.21 2.29
N ASP A 45 5.07 18.65 3.51
CA ASP A 45 4.31 17.44 3.82
C ASP A 45 2.80 17.65 3.82
N THR A 46 2.36 18.89 4.00
CA THR A 46 0.94 19.26 3.90
C THR A 46 0.40 18.91 2.51
N ALA A 47 1.14 19.19 1.43
CA ALA A 47 0.70 18.85 0.07
C ALA A 47 0.50 17.34 -0.09
N THR A 48 1.38 16.54 0.51
CA THR A 48 1.28 15.08 0.54
C THR A 48 0.03 14.62 1.28
N LEU A 49 -0.24 15.17 2.48
CA LEU A 49 -1.41 14.81 3.29
C LEU A 49 -2.73 15.19 2.59
N LEU A 50 -2.77 16.36 1.95
CA LEU A 50 -3.92 16.81 1.16
C LEU A 50 -4.16 15.92 -0.07
N CYS A 51 -3.08 15.50 -0.74
CA CYS A 51 -3.16 14.56 -1.86
C CYS A 51 -3.70 13.20 -1.38
N GLU A 52 -3.17 12.68 -0.27
CA GLU A 52 -3.62 11.43 0.36
C GLU A 52 -5.14 11.47 0.63
N TYR A 53 -5.60 12.54 1.28
CA TYR A 53 -7.03 12.73 1.56
C TYR A 53 -7.87 12.77 0.27
N ARG A 54 -7.46 13.55 -0.73
CA ARG A 54 -8.19 13.66 -2.01
C ARG A 54 -8.36 12.29 -2.67
N VAL A 55 -7.29 11.52 -2.77
CA VAL A 55 -7.33 10.16 -3.33
C VAL A 55 -8.32 9.30 -2.56
N LEU A 56 -8.26 9.30 -1.22
CA LEU A 56 -9.20 8.52 -0.40
C LEU A 56 -10.66 8.92 -0.66
N GLN A 57 -10.95 10.21 -0.91
CA GLN A 57 -12.29 10.66 -1.30
C GLN A 57 -12.70 10.14 -2.69
N GLU A 58 -11.79 10.16 -3.67
CA GLU A 58 -12.06 9.67 -5.03
C GLU A 58 -12.23 8.14 -5.10
N LEU A 59 -11.49 7.40 -4.26
CA LEU A 59 -11.65 5.95 -4.11
C LEU A 59 -12.96 5.59 -3.40
N GLY A 60 -13.46 6.48 -2.55
CA GLY A 60 -14.70 6.33 -1.82
C GLY A 60 -14.69 5.15 -0.83
N GLU A 61 -15.88 4.76 -0.37
CA GLU A 61 -16.05 3.61 0.52
C GLU A 61 -16.00 2.29 -0.27
N SER A 62 -14.79 1.94 -0.71
CA SER A 62 -14.52 0.68 -1.39
C SER A 62 -13.95 -0.36 -0.43
N CYS A 63 -14.21 -1.64 -0.71
CA CYS A 63 -13.63 -2.75 0.01
C CYS A 63 -12.09 -2.63 0.03
N GLY A 64 -11.48 -2.68 1.21
CA GLY A 64 -10.03 -2.61 1.39
C GLY A 64 -9.40 -1.22 1.29
N ILE A 65 -10.20 -0.13 1.23
CA ILE A 65 -9.71 1.25 1.29
C ILE A 65 -10.01 1.87 2.67
N PRO A 66 -9.01 2.45 3.37
CA PRO A 66 -9.22 3.17 4.63
C PRO A 66 -10.16 4.36 4.45
N LYS A 67 -11.02 4.59 5.45
CA LYS A 67 -11.96 5.72 5.44
C LYS A 67 -11.34 6.95 6.08
N ALA A 68 -11.12 8.00 5.30
CA ALA A 68 -10.83 9.34 5.82
C ALA A 68 -12.13 9.97 6.36
N LEU A 69 -12.10 10.39 7.63
CA LEU A 69 -13.25 10.95 8.34
C LEU A 69 -13.25 12.47 8.30
N TRP A 70 -12.06 13.08 8.33
CA TRP A 70 -11.92 14.52 8.40
C TRP A 70 -10.52 14.96 7.94
N LEU A 71 -10.45 16.16 7.36
CA LEU A 71 -9.21 16.86 7.05
C LEU A 71 -9.40 18.34 7.39
N GLY A 72 -8.40 18.94 8.02
CA GLY A 72 -8.40 20.36 8.27
C GLY A 72 -7.12 20.84 8.93
N ARG A 73 -7.15 22.11 9.35
CA ARG A 73 -6.02 22.78 9.99
C ARG A 73 -6.37 23.11 11.43
N GLU A 74 -5.46 22.78 12.35
CA GLU A 74 -5.53 23.16 13.76
C GLU A 74 -4.21 23.86 14.13
N GLY A 75 -4.28 25.17 14.40
CA GLY A 75 -3.08 25.99 14.56
C GLY A 75 -2.20 25.95 13.30
N ASP A 76 -0.94 25.53 13.47
CA ASP A 76 0.03 25.43 12.37
C ASP A 76 0.06 24.06 11.68
N PHE A 77 -0.77 23.13 12.12
CA PHE A 77 -0.72 21.74 11.65
C PHE A 77 -1.90 21.41 10.74
N HIS A 78 -1.60 20.76 9.61
CA HIS A 78 -2.61 20.06 8.82
C HIS A 78 -2.78 18.64 9.35
N ILE A 79 -4.04 18.26 9.56
CA ILE A 79 -4.40 17.05 10.28
C ILE A 79 -5.46 16.30 9.47
N MET A 80 -5.23 15.01 9.28
CA MET A 80 -6.18 14.07 8.71
C MET A 80 -6.59 13.05 9.77
N VAL A 81 -7.88 12.84 9.92
CA VAL A 81 -8.44 11.81 10.80
C VAL A 81 -8.98 10.67 9.96
N LEU A 82 -8.58 9.44 10.27
CA LEU A 82 -9.03 8.22 9.61
C LEU A 82 -9.75 7.32 10.62
N LYS A 83 -10.63 6.46 10.11
CA LYS A 83 -11.18 5.36 10.91
C LYS A 83 -10.03 4.44 11.37
N CYS A 84 -10.03 4.06 12.64
CA CYS A 84 -9.07 3.09 13.15
C CYS A 84 -9.29 1.71 12.51
N LEU A 85 -8.19 1.04 12.20
CA LEU A 85 -8.13 -0.32 11.66
C LEU A 85 -7.37 -1.22 12.64
N GLY A 86 -7.34 -2.53 12.38
CA GLY A 86 -6.58 -3.48 13.17
C GLY A 86 -5.07 -3.43 12.90
N PRO A 87 -4.30 -4.35 13.52
CA PRO A 87 -2.85 -4.43 13.34
C PRO A 87 -2.42 -4.61 11.89
N SER A 88 -1.18 -4.23 11.59
CA SER A 88 -0.60 -4.46 10.27
C SER A 88 -0.35 -5.95 10.01
N LEU A 89 -0.29 -6.35 8.74
CA LEU A 89 0.18 -7.67 8.39
C LEU A 89 1.64 -7.87 8.77
N ALA A 90 2.45 -6.81 8.94
CA ALA A 90 3.79 -6.95 9.51
C ALA A 90 3.74 -7.46 10.96
N ASP A 91 2.81 -6.96 11.76
CA ASP A 91 2.61 -7.42 13.14
C ASP A 91 2.07 -8.83 13.19
N ARG A 92 1.04 -9.13 12.39
CA ARG A 92 0.48 -10.48 12.27
C ARG A 92 1.51 -11.49 11.76
N PHE A 93 2.36 -11.09 10.84
CA PHE A 93 3.39 -11.95 10.29
C PHE A 93 4.42 -12.33 11.35
N ARG A 94 4.81 -11.38 12.21
CA ARG A 94 5.68 -11.64 13.35
C ARG A 94 5.03 -12.58 14.37
N GLU A 95 3.76 -12.37 14.69
CA GLU A 95 2.97 -13.22 15.59
C GLU A 95 2.87 -14.67 15.07
N CYS A 96 2.80 -14.86 13.75
CA CYS A 96 2.73 -16.17 13.10
C CYS A 96 4.10 -16.82 12.82
N GLY A 97 5.19 -16.34 13.43
CA GLY A 97 6.52 -16.92 13.19
C GLY A 97 7.05 -16.69 11.77
N GLN A 98 6.65 -15.58 11.15
CA GLN A 98 7.09 -15.12 9.82
C GLN A 98 6.70 -16.06 8.67
N ARG A 99 5.57 -16.75 8.79
CA ARG A 99 4.92 -17.47 7.70
C ARG A 99 3.40 -17.41 7.86
N PHE A 100 2.70 -17.22 6.75
CA PHE A 100 1.25 -17.40 6.71
C PHE A 100 0.88 -18.71 6.01
N SER A 101 -0.31 -19.24 6.30
CA SER A 101 -0.84 -20.40 5.59
C SER A 101 -1.20 -20.05 4.15
N LEU A 102 -1.20 -21.06 3.27
CA LEU A 102 -1.61 -20.89 1.88
C LEU A 102 -3.03 -20.28 1.75
N ASP A 103 -3.98 -20.74 2.57
CA ASP A 103 -5.35 -20.23 2.55
C ASP A 103 -5.41 -18.74 2.90
N ALA A 104 -4.67 -18.31 3.93
CA ALA A 104 -4.61 -16.91 4.32
C ALA A 104 -4.00 -16.04 3.21
N VAL A 105 -2.87 -16.47 2.64
CA VAL A 105 -2.21 -15.73 1.55
C VAL A 105 -3.08 -15.66 0.29
N THR A 106 -3.84 -16.72 -0.01
CA THR A 106 -4.79 -16.74 -1.13
C THR A 106 -5.91 -15.72 -0.91
N LEU A 107 -6.48 -15.64 0.29
CA LEU A 107 -7.47 -14.63 0.63
C LEU A 107 -6.91 -13.21 0.57
N PHE A 108 -5.66 -13.01 1.00
CA PHE A 108 -4.99 -11.72 0.88
C PHE A 108 -4.78 -11.32 -0.59
N ALA A 109 -4.35 -12.26 -1.44
CA ALA A 109 -4.15 -12.01 -2.86
C ALA A 109 -5.42 -11.50 -3.54
N VAL A 110 -6.56 -12.18 -3.34
CA VAL A 110 -7.86 -11.79 -3.94
C VAL A 110 -8.29 -10.38 -3.49
N GLN A 111 -8.20 -10.10 -2.18
CA GLN A 111 -8.57 -8.78 -1.64
C GLN A 111 -7.64 -7.67 -2.12
N LEU A 112 -6.32 -7.90 -2.18
CA LEU A 112 -5.33 -6.91 -2.62
C LEU A 112 -5.42 -6.66 -4.12
N LEU A 113 -5.66 -7.69 -4.94
CA LEU A 113 -5.90 -7.54 -6.38
C LEU A 113 -7.17 -6.72 -6.65
N SER A 114 -8.25 -6.97 -5.91
CA SER A 114 -9.48 -6.18 -6.00
C SER A 114 -9.24 -4.72 -5.60
N CYS A 115 -8.45 -4.49 -4.54
CA CYS A 115 -8.07 -3.16 -4.08
C CYS A 115 -7.23 -2.41 -5.14
N LEU A 116 -6.19 -3.06 -5.69
CA LEU A 116 -5.36 -2.50 -6.75
C LEU A 116 -6.18 -2.20 -8.01
N GLN A 117 -7.08 -3.10 -8.42
CA GLN A 117 -7.98 -2.86 -9.54
C GLN A 117 -8.81 -1.59 -9.34
N LYS A 118 -9.32 -1.37 -8.12
CA LYS A 118 -10.05 -0.15 -7.77
C LYS A 118 -9.15 1.09 -7.86
N ILE A 119 -7.98 1.07 -7.23
CA ILE A 119 -7.01 2.18 -7.27
C ILE A 119 -6.67 2.57 -8.71
N HIS A 120 -6.40 1.56 -9.53
CA HIS A 120 -6.03 1.74 -10.93
C HIS A 120 -7.19 2.20 -11.80
N SER A 121 -8.41 1.77 -11.50
CA SER A 121 -9.61 2.26 -12.17
C SER A 121 -9.80 3.76 -11.94
N CYS A 122 -9.43 4.25 -10.76
CA CYS A 122 -9.40 5.67 -10.39
C CYS A 122 -8.10 6.39 -10.80
N HIS A 123 -7.33 5.83 -11.75
CA HIS A 123 -6.19 6.51 -12.40
C HIS A 123 -4.93 6.67 -11.55
N TYR A 124 -4.84 5.93 -10.44
CA TYR A 124 -3.70 5.94 -9.55
C TYR A 124 -2.93 4.62 -9.54
N ILE A 125 -1.68 4.66 -9.10
CA ILE A 125 -0.85 3.53 -8.69
C ILE A 125 -0.33 3.77 -7.27
N HIS A 126 -0.29 2.74 -6.45
CA HIS A 126 0.00 2.84 -5.01
C HIS A 126 1.49 3.08 -4.72
N CYS A 127 2.37 2.43 -5.48
CA CYS A 127 3.84 2.52 -5.41
C CYS A 127 4.51 1.95 -4.13
N ASP A 128 3.79 1.69 -3.04
CA ASP A 128 4.39 1.15 -1.80
C ASP A 128 3.64 -0.07 -1.20
N ILE A 129 3.54 -1.14 -1.99
CA ILE A 129 2.93 -2.40 -1.52
C ILE A 129 3.92 -3.12 -0.58
N LYS A 130 3.60 -3.14 0.71
CA LYS A 130 4.41 -3.81 1.76
C LYS A 130 3.56 -4.20 2.97
N LEU A 131 4.09 -5.11 3.78
CA LEU A 131 3.42 -5.64 4.98
C LEU A 131 2.88 -4.55 5.93
N ALA A 132 3.68 -3.52 6.19
CA ALA A 132 3.35 -2.45 7.11
C ALA A 132 2.17 -1.59 6.63
N ASN A 133 1.93 -1.55 5.32
CA ASN A 133 0.86 -0.79 4.69
C ASN A 133 -0.41 -1.61 4.48
N ILE A 134 -0.45 -2.87 4.93
CA ILE A 134 -1.67 -3.68 4.85
C ILE A 134 -2.16 -3.92 6.27
N LEU A 135 -3.34 -3.41 6.59
CA LEU A 135 -3.93 -3.48 7.93
C LEU A 135 -5.11 -4.45 7.95
N THR A 136 -5.26 -5.22 9.03
CA THR A 136 -6.45 -6.06 9.20
C THR A 136 -7.66 -5.21 9.57
N GLY A 137 -8.87 -5.70 9.31
CA GLY A 137 -10.10 -5.10 9.81
C GLY A 137 -10.22 -5.15 11.33
N THR A 138 -11.11 -4.32 11.86
CA THR A 138 -11.51 -4.37 13.27
C THR A 138 -12.48 -5.53 13.52
N ARG A 139 -12.95 -5.69 14.76
CA ARG A 139 -13.98 -6.68 15.13
C ARG A 139 -15.27 -6.56 14.29
N ASP A 140 -15.56 -5.38 13.76
CA ASP A 140 -16.74 -5.12 12.93
C ASP A 140 -16.53 -5.52 11.46
N SER A 141 -15.31 -5.91 11.07
CA SER A 141 -14.96 -6.33 9.70
C SER A 141 -13.95 -7.49 9.72
N PRO A 142 -14.30 -8.63 10.34
CA PRO A 142 -13.39 -9.76 10.47
C PRO A 142 -13.00 -10.33 9.10
N GLY A 143 -11.74 -10.72 8.93
CA GLY A 143 -11.23 -11.29 7.68
C GLY A 143 -10.94 -10.28 6.56
N MET A 144 -11.32 -9.00 6.74
CA MET A 144 -11.01 -7.94 5.80
C MET A 144 -9.57 -7.45 5.98
N ILE A 145 -8.92 -7.11 4.88
CA ILE A 145 -7.65 -6.35 4.88
C ILE A 145 -7.82 -5.04 4.11
N TYR A 146 -7.01 -4.05 4.48
CA TYR A 146 -7.04 -2.70 3.94
C TYR A 146 -5.64 -2.30 3.50
N LEU A 147 -5.52 -1.77 2.29
CA LEU A 147 -4.27 -1.17 1.81
C LEU A 147 -4.25 0.30 2.23
N ALA A 148 -3.31 0.64 3.09
CA ALA A 148 -3.16 1.94 3.73
C ALA A 148 -1.88 2.65 3.24
N ASP A 149 -1.76 3.92 3.66
CA ASP A 149 -0.66 4.82 3.33
C ASP A 149 -0.55 5.17 1.84
N PHE A 150 -1.34 6.18 1.42
CA PHE A 150 -1.33 6.70 0.05
C PHE A 150 -0.39 7.90 -0.10
N SER A 151 0.61 8.04 0.77
CA SER A 151 1.50 9.22 0.79
C SER A 151 2.42 9.34 -0.42
N ILE A 152 2.76 8.23 -1.08
CA ILE A 152 3.59 8.24 -2.31
C ILE A 152 2.83 7.78 -3.56
N ILE A 153 1.50 7.81 -3.50
CA ILE A 153 0.65 7.45 -4.63
C ILE A 153 0.90 8.36 -5.83
N LYS A 154 0.79 7.82 -7.04
CA LYS A 154 0.98 8.56 -8.30
C LYS A 154 -0.22 8.42 -9.22
N GLN A 155 -0.55 9.48 -9.94
CA GLN A 155 -1.55 9.45 -11.00
C GLN A 155 -0.88 9.03 -12.31
N TYR A 156 -1.21 7.84 -12.83
CA TYR A 156 -0.54 7.28 -14.02
C TYR A 156 -1.17 7.69 -15.34
N ARG A 157 -2.37 8.28 -15.32
CA ARG A 157 -3.04 8.80 -16.51
C ARG A 157 -3.95 9.98 -16.21
N HIS A 158 -4.26 10.77 -17.22
CA HIS A 158 -5.24 11.85 -17.09
C HIS A 158 -6.65 11.28 -16.79
N PRO A 159 -7.44 11.82 -15.85
CA PRO A 159 -8.72 11.22 -15.46
C PRO A 159 -9.75 11.21 -16.58
N ASN A 160 -9.87 12.34 -17.29
CA ASN A 160 -10.85 12.48 -18.37
C ASN A 160 -10.37 11.95 -19.73
N MET A 161 -9.14 12.28 -20.14
CA MET A 161 -8.62 11.91 -21.45
C MET A 161 -8.00 10.51 -21.50
N HIS A 162 -7.79 9.88 -20.33
CA HIS A 162 -7.09 8.59 -20.18
C HIS A 162 -5.71 8.53 -20.86
N ILE A 163 -5.08 9.69 -21.10
CA ILE A 163 -3.73 9.78 -21.63
C ILE A 163 -2.76 9.34 -20.54
N HIS A 164 -2.00 8.29 -20.83
CA HIS A 164 -0.98 7.75 -19.94
C HIS A 164 0.18 8.74 -19.76
N ILE A 165 0.80 8.77 -18.58
CA ILE A 165 2.04 9.52 -18.35
C ILE A 165 3.14 9.03 -19.32
N PRO A 166 4.06 9.90 -19.75
CA PRO A 166 5.18 9.48 -20.58
C PRO A 166 6.14 8.61 -19.77
N PHE A 167 6.74 7.63 -20.43
CA PHE A 167 7.81 6.82 -19.84
C PHE A 167 9.04 7.70 -19.56
N ARG A 168 9.71 7.45 -18.42
CA ARG A 168 10.94 8.15 -18.01
C ARG A 168 11.90 7.17 -17.36
N ASN A 169 13.19 7.44 -17.51
CA ASN A 169 14.28 6.74 -16.82
C ASN A 169 15.01 7.71 -15.87
N ASN A 170 15.97 7.19 -15.12
CA ASN A 170 16.76 7.91 -14.12
C ASN A 170 15.88 8.50 -13.01
N ILE A 171 14.81 7.78 -12.66
CA ILE A 171 13.96 8.10 -11.52
C ILE A 171 14.57 7.47 -10.25
N SER A 172 14.59 8.21 -9.15
CA SER A 172 15.02 7.66 -7.86
C SER A 172 14.09 6.55 -7.40
N LEU A 173 14.65 5.59 -6.65
CA LEU A 173 13.88 4.49 -6.06
C LEU A 173 12.62 5.02 -5.35
N THR A 174 11.47 4.45 -5.70
CA THR A 174 10.19 4.74 -5.06
C THR A 174 9.66 3.50 -4.34
N GLY A 175 9.30 3.65 -3.07
CA GLY A 175 8.79 2.56 -2.24
C GLY A 175 9.87 1.71 -1.58
N THR A 176 9.48 0.56 -1.05
CA THR A 176 10.37 -0.30 -0.25
C THR A 176 11.21 -1.24 -1.13
N PRO A 177 12.56 -1.15 -1.15
CA PRO A 177 13.38 -1.87 -2.12
C PRO A 177 13.20 -3.39 -2.15
N ALA A 178 12.88 -4.01 -1.01
CA ALA A 178 12.65 -5.45 -0.91
C ALA A 178 11.39 -5.89 -1.68
N PHE A 179 10.35 -5.06 -1.71
CA PHE A 179 9.04 -5.41 -2.29
C PHE A 179 8.74 -4.68 -3.60
N SER A 180 9.45 -3.60 -3.93
CA SER A 180 9.19 -2.83 -5.15
C SER A 180 9.53 -3.61 -6.43
N SER A 181 8.92 -3.25 -7.55
CA SER A 181 9.21 -3.86 -8.87
C SER A 181 10.65 -3.63 -9.31
N ILE A 182 11.11 -4.37 -10.33
CA ILE A 182 12.40 -4.10 -10.99
C ILE A 182 12.48 -2.66 -11.51
N ASN A 183 11.39 -2.13 -12.07
CA ASN A 183 11.37 -0.77 -12.65
C ASN A 183 11.50 0.33 -11.60
N SER A 184 11.04 0.08 -10.36
CA SER A 184 11.20 1.04 -9.24
C SER A 184 12.65 1.48 -9.03
N HIS A 185 13.63 0.66 -9.41
CA HIS A 185 15.07 0.96 -9.26
C HIS A 185 15.63 1.91 -10.34
N GLY A 186 14.81 2.58 -11.14
CA GLY A 186 15.33 3.55 -12.11
C GLY A 186 14.39 4.07 -13.18
N ALA A 187 13.15 3.58 -13.24
CA ALA A 187 12.18 3.92 -14.28
C ALA A 187 10.86 4.44 -13.71
N GLU A 188 10.09 5.10 -14.56
CA GLU A 188 8.74 5.54 -14.24
C GLU A 188 7.84 4.32 -13.99
N LEU A 189 6.99 4.44 -12.99
CA LEU A 189 6.11 3.35 -12.56
C LEU A 189 4.75 3.42 -13.24
N SER A 190 4.15 2.25 -13.43
CA SER A 190 2.78 2.07 -13.91
C SER A 190 2.10 0.92 -13.18
N GLN A 191 0.94 0.52 -13.66
CA GLN A 191 0.04 -0.43 -13.02
C GLN A 191 0.69 -1.80 -12.76
N HIS A 192 1.50 -2.29 -13.70
CA HIS A 192 2.15 -3.59 -13.59
C HIS A 192 3.17 -3.63 -12.43
N ASP A 193 3.71 -2.49 -12.03
CA ASP A 193 4.67 -2.41 -10.93
C ASP A 193 4.04 -2.65 -9.56
N ASP A 194 2.79 -2.22 -9.34
CA ASP A 194 2.03 -2.56 -8.14
C ASP A 194 1.77 -4.08 -8.05
N ILE A 195 1.50 -4.72 -9.19
CA ILE A 195 1.22 -6.16 -9.27
C ILE A 195 2.49 -6.97 -9.05
N GLU A 196 3.62 -6.56 -9.64
CA GLU A 196 4.92 -7.19 -9.38
C GLU A 196 5.28 -7.07 -7.89
N SER A 197 5.02 -5.91 -7.29
CA SER A 197 5.28 -5.69 -5.86
C SER A 197 4.40 -6.57 -4.97
N LEU A 198 3.11 -6.71 -5.35
CA LEU A 198 2.19 -7.65 -4.70
C LEU A 198 2.68 -9.09 -4.82
N ALA A 199 3.16 -9.52 -5.99
CA ALA A 199 3.67 -10.87 -6.19
C ALA A 199 4.85 -11.19 -5.26
N TYR A 200 5.85 -10.29 -5.17
CA TYR A 200 6.96 -10.46 -4.23
C TYR A 200 6.48 -10.55 -2.78
N LEU A 201 5.48 -9.74 -2.41
CA LEU A 201 4.92 -9.76 -1.07
C LEU A 201 4.18 -11.07 -0.75
N LEU A 202 3.41 -11.61 -1.69
CA LEU A 202 2.71 -12.89 -1.53
C LEU A 202 3.69 -14.06 -1.40
N ILE A 203 4.76 -14.07 -2.21
CA ILE A 203 5.84 -15.06 -2.12
C ILE A 203 6.53 -14.96 -0.75
N TYR A 204 6.82 -13.74 -0.30
CA TYR A 204 7.40 -13.49 1.01
C TYR A 204 6.53 -14.02 2.15
N PHE A 205 5.21 -13.84 2.08
CA PHE A 205 4.29 -14.37 3.08
C PHE A 205 4.33 -15.90 3.23
N LEU A 206 4.54 -16.63 2.12
CA LEU A 206 4.59 -18.10 2.11
C LEU A 206 5.95 -18.64 2.54
N TRP A 207 7.03 -17.98 2.15
CA TRP A 207 8.39 -18.49 2.39
C TRP A 207 9.06 -17.93 3.64
N GLY A 208 8.65 -16.76 4.10
CA GLY A 208 9.32 -16.05 5.20
C GLY A 208 10.54 -15.24 4.78
N SER A 209 10.96 -15.34 3.52
CA SER A 209 12.14 -14.66 2.97
C SER A 209 12.02 -14.40 1.47
N LEU A 210 12.83 -13.46 1.00
CA LEU A 210 13.14 -13.25 -0.42
C LEU A 210 14.65 -13.34 -0.60
N PRO A 211 15.17 -13.78 -1.76
CA PRO A 211 16.61 -13.95 -1.99
C PRO A 211 17.45 -12.69 -1.77
N TRP A 212 16.85 -11.52 -1.96
CA TRP A 212 17.51 -10.21 -1.79
C TRP A 212 17.17 -9.51 -0.46
N LEU A 213 16.47 -10.19 0.46
CA LEU A 213 16.09 -9.59 1.74
C LEU A 213 17.32 -9.39 2.64
N GLY A 214 17.44 -8.21 3.27
CA GLY A 214 18.57 -7.88 4.14
C GLY A 214 19.82 -7.37 3.42
N ILE A 215 19.79 -7.25 2.09
CA ILE A 215 20.87 -6.65 1.30
C ILE A 215 20.74 -5.13 1.30
N ASN A 216 21.81 -4.43 1.69
CA ASN A 216 21.82 -2.97 1.80
C ASN A 216 22.13 -2.25 0.46
N SER A 217 22.74 -2.95 -0.50
CA SER A 217 23.06 -2.37 -1.81
C SER A 217 21.86 -2.48 -2.76
N LEU A 218 21.32 -1.32 -3.18
CA LEU A 218 20.21 -1.25 -4.13
C LEU A 218 20.56 -1.92 -5.47
N ASP A 219 21.79 -1.73 -5.95
CA ASP A 219 22.26 -2.33 -7.20
C ASP A 219 22.31 -3.87 -7.10
N MET A 220 22.72 -4.41 -5.95
CA MET A 220 22.70 -5.86 -5.72
C MET A 220 21.27 -6.40 -5.61
N VAL A 221 20.36 -5.67 -4.94
CA VAL A 221 18.94 -6.05 -4.89
C VAL A 221 18.35 -6.10 -6.30
N LEU A 222 18.62 -5.07 -7.13
CA LEU A 222 18.17 -5.02 -8.51
C LEU A 222 18.76 -6.16 -9.35
N GLN A 223 20.05 -6.42 -9.21
CA GLN A 223 20.75 -7.50 -9.92
C GLN A 223 20.11 -8.85 -9.60
N LEU A 224 19.91 -9.18 -8.32
CA LEU A 224 19.28 -10.43 -7.91
C LEU A 224 17.85 -10.57 -8.42
N LYS A 225 17.06 -9.48 -8.40
CA LYS A 225 15.69 -9.49 -8.94
C LYS A 225 15.64 -9.81 -10.43
N LYS A 226 16.64 -9.35 -11.20
CA LYS A 226 16.77 -9.58 -12.64
C LYS A 226 17.31 -10.98 -12.97
N GLU A 227 18.25 -11.48 -12.19
CA GLU A 227 18.94 -12.74 -12.44
C GLU A 227 18.12 -13.96 -12.04
N ILE A 228 17.37 -13.88 -10.94
CA ILE A 228 16.56 -15.03 -10.50
C ILE A 228 15.39 -15.27 -11.45
N SER A 229 15.27 -16.53 -11.89
CA SER A 229 14.17 -16.94 -12.73
C SER A 229 12.85 -16.95 -11.92
N ILE A 230 11.74 -16.66 -12.59
CA ILE A 230 10.41 -16.77 -11.97
C ILE A 230 10.14 -18.22 -11.51
N TYR A 231 10.68 -19.20 -12.23
CA TYR A 231 10.56 -20.61 -11.85
C TYR A 231 11.22 -20.90 -10.50
N ASP A 232 12.46 -20.43 -10.30
CA ASP A 232 13.19 -20.64 -9.04
C ASP A 232 12.53 -19.84 -7.90
N LEU A 233 12.14 -18.58 -8.17
CA LEU A 233 11.48 -17.70 -7.21
C LEU A 233 10.05 -18.14 -6.86
N CYS A 234 9.44 -19.07 -7.60
CA CYS A 234 8.13 -19.63 -7.26
C CYS A 234 8.15 -21.15 -7.06
N SER A 235 9.34 -21.73 -6.87
CA SER A 235 9.51 -23.19 -6.76
C SER A 235 8.71 -23.78 -5.60
N GLY A 236 7.81 -24.71 -5.91
CA GLY A 236 6.93 -25.34 -4.92
C GLY A 236 5.70 -24.51 -4.49
N LEU A 237 5.50 -23.33 -5.09
CA LEU A 237 4.26 -22.57 -4.91
C LEU A 237 3.19 -23.02 -5.91
N PRO A 238 1.89 -22.89 -5.57
CA PRO A 238 0.81 -23.06 -6.53
C PRO A 238 0.99 -22.15 -7.75
N THR A 239 0.56 -22.63 -8.92
CA THR A 239 0.74 -21.95 -10.21
C THR A 239 0.14 -20.55 -10.25
N GLY A 240 -0.90 -20.27 -9.47
CA GLY A 240 -1.49 -18.92 -9.38
C GLY A 240 -0.50 -17.84 -8.93
N PHE A 241 0.38 -18.12 -7.96
CA PHE A 241 1.37 -17.12 -7.52
C PHE A 241 2.42 -16.82 -8.58
N LYS A 242 2.84 -17.87 -9.30
CA LYS A 242 3.73 -17.76 -10.44
C LYS A 242 3.09 -16.93 -11.56
N LEU A 243 1.82 -17.21 -11.88
CA LEU A 243 1.05 -16.50 -12.89
C LEU A 243 0.97 -14.99 -12.62
N ILE A 244 0.76 -14.57 -11.37
CA ILE A 244 0.71 -13.14 -11.02
C ILE A 244 2.03 -12.44 -11.39
N LEU A 245 3.17 -13.06 -11.05
CA LEU A 245 4.49 -12.48 -11.35
C LEU A 245 4.81 -12.51 -12.85
N GLU A 246 4.50 -13.61 -13.53
CA GLU A 246 4.67 -13.71 -15.00
C GLU A 246 3.85 -12.66 -15.73
N HIS A 247 2.59 -12.49 -15.35
CA HIS A 247 1.70 -11.49 -15.92
C HIS A 247 2.24 -10.08 -15.70
N ALA A 248 2.62 -9.73 -14.47
CA ALA A 248 3.17 -8.41 -14.16
C ALA A 248 4.42 -8.06 -15.00
N ARG A 249 5.35 -9.02 -15.14
CA ARG A 249 6.60 -8.82 -15.89
C ARG A 249 6.42 -8.83 -17.41
N ALA A 250 5.31 -9.39 -17.92
CA ALA A 250 5.01 -9.43 -19.35
C ALA A 250 4.32 -8.16 -19.88
N LEU A 251 3.77 -7.33 -18.98
CA LEU A 251 3.04 -6.13 -19.36
C LEU A 251 3.97 -5.01 -19.85
N MET A 252 3.56 -4.35 -20.94
CA MET A 252 4.19 -3.10 -21.37
C MET A 252 3.80 -1.95 -20.43
N PHE A 253 4.62 -0.89 -20.37
CA PHE A 253 4.43 0.26 -19.47
C PHE A 253 3.02 0.88 -19.49
N THR A 254 2.36 0.93 -20.65
CA THR A 254 1.01 1.50 -20.80
C THR A 254 -0.10 0.45 -20.82
N GLN A 255 0.24 -0.83 -20.69
CA GLN A 255 -0.70 -1.93 -20.83
C GLN A 255 -1.49 -2.13 -19.55
N LYS A 256 -2.82 -2.19 -19.69
CA LYS A 256 -3.72 -2.47 -18.56
C LYS A 256 -3.56 -3.93 -18.13
N PRO A 257 -3.38 -4.22 -16.83
CA PRO A 257 -3.41 -5.59 -16.34
C PRO A 257 -4.77 -6.26 -16.51
N ASP A 258 -4.76 -7.55 -16.87
CA ASP A 258 -5.94 -8.41 -16.82
C ASP A 258 -6.21 -8.90 -15.40
N TYR A 259 -7.05 -8.17 -14.66
CA TYR A 259 -7.43 -8.56 -13.30
C TYR A 259 -8.34 -9.80 -13.25
N ASN A 260 -9.06 -10.11 -14.32
CA ASN A 260 -9.93 -11.29 -14.33
C ASN A 260 -9.13 -12.58 -14.43
N LEU A 261 -7.94 -12.52 -15.05
CA LEU A 261 -6.98 -13.63 -15.05
C LEU A 261 -6.34 -13.85 -13.67
N LEU A 262 -6.16 -12.77 -12.90
CA LEU A 262 -5.39 -12.80 -11.63
C LEU A 262 -6.24 -13.17 -10.41
N GLN A 263 -7.56 -12.96 -10.46
CA GLN A 263 -8.52 -13.21 -9.37
C GLN A 263 -9.14 -14.61 -9.48
#